data_AF-A0AAV6HA30-F1
#
_entry.id   AF-A0AAV6HA30-F1
#
_cell.length_a   1.000
_cell.length_b   1.000
_cell.length_c   1.000
_cell.angle_alpha   90.00
_cell.angle_beta   90.00
_cell.angle_gamma   90.00
#
_symmetry.space_group_name_H-M   'P 1'
#
loop_
_entity.id
_entity.type
_entity.pdbx_description
1 polymer ?
#
loop_
_entity_poly.entity_id
_entity_poly.type
_entity_poly.pdbx_seq_one_letter_code
_entity_poly.pdbx_strand_id
1 'polypeptide(L)'
;MDARLTAIASLVLVLSTSVTGFWFTPRGPQIYSCLTYTEKNLRVDCEFPATDQIPGPYCEFKQDGKIIGTTYPNTPSYLIPTLEVRRRSNVSLVSPTICRLTWAPMADERSYTYTCRVYQGSSWKENSMAFHQSK
;
A
#
# COMPACT_ATOMS: atom_id res chain seq x y z
N MET A 1 -5.47 47.62 -49.27
CA MET A 1 -5.89 48.00 -47.91
C MET A 1 -7.14 47.20 -47.59
N ASP A 2 -7.21 46.18 -46.74
CA ASP A 2 -6.21 45.47 -45.94
C ASP A 2 -6.74 44.06 -45.66
N ALA A 3 -6.05 43.04 -46.17
CA ALA A 3 -6.38 41.62 -46.03
C ALA A 3 -5.81 41.02 -44.73
N ARG A 4 -5.95 41.71 -43.59
CA ARG A 4 -5.25 41.30 -42.34
C ARG A 4 -6.03 41.44 -41.03
N LEU A 5 -7.33 41.70 -41.02
CA LEU A 5 -8.08 41.91 -39.76
C LEU A 5 -9.21 40.94 -39.43
N THR A 6 -9.47 39.93 -40.25
CA THR A 6 -10.53 38.92 -39.99
C THR A 6 -9.99 37.50 -39.81
N ALA A 7 -8.67 37.34 -39.67
CA ALA A 7 -8.00 36.06 -39.43
C ALA A 7 -7.41 35.95 -38.00
N ILE A 8 -7.89 36.76 -37.05
CA ILE A 8 -7.43 36.72 -35.64
C ILE A 8 -8.53 36.17 -34.71
N ALA A 9 -9.76 36.02 -35.20
CA ALA A 9 -10.85 35.44 -34.40
C ALA A 9 -10.87 33.89 -34.43
N SER A 10 -10.10 33.26 -35.32
CA SER A 10 -10.20 31.81 -35.59
C SER A 10 -9.15 30.94 -34.88
N LEU A 11 -8.36 31.49 -33.95
CA LEU A 11 -7.21 30.76 -33.38
C LEU A 11 -7.13 30.73 -31.84
N VAL A 12 -8.10 31.29 -31.12
CA VAL A 12 -7.98 31.46 -29.65
C VAL A 12 -8.91 30.55 -28.82
N LEU A 13 -9.75 29.70 -29.42
CA LEU A 13 -10.73 28.89 -28.68
C LEU A 13 -10.61 27.37 -28.83
N VAL A 14 -9.40 26.81 -28.99
CA VAL A 14 -9.20 25.34 -29.04
C VAL A 14 -8.01 24.85 -28.19
N LEU A 15 -7.81 25.39 -26.98
CA LEU A 15 -6.74 24.90 -26.08
C LEU A 15 -7.13 24.83 -24.60
N SER A 16 -8.41 24.63 -24.24
CA SER A 16 -8.82 24.61 -22.82
C SER A 16 -9.79 23.50 -22.43
N THR A 17 -9.56 22.28 -22.91
CA THR A 17 -10.12 21.05 -22.35
C THR A 17 -9.02 20.00 -22.45
N SER A 18 -8.55 19.30 -21.42
CA SER A 18 -9.06 18.98 -20.10
C SER A 18 -7.89 18.38 -19.30
N VAL A 19 -7.24 19.14 -18.42
CA VAL A 19 -6.23 18.63 -17.47
C VAL A 19 -6.86 18.51 -16.08
N THR A 20 -7.96 17.78 -15.95
CA THR A 20 -8.62 17.56 -14.65
C THR A 20 -8.70 16.08 -14.26
N GLY A 21 -8.07 15.18 -15.03
CA GLY A 21 -8.12 13.73 -14.78
C GLY A 21 -6.98 13.14 -13.94
N PHE A 22 -5.92 13.91 -13.60
CA PHE A 22 -4.67 13.31 -13.06
C PHE A 22 -4.46 13.50 -11.54
N TRP A 23 -5.38 14.16 -10.83
CA TRP A 23 -5.14 14.58 -9.43
C TRP A 23 -5.70 13.65 -8.35
N PHE A 24 -6.41 12.59 -8.74
CA PHE A 24 -6.90 11.57 -7.80
C PHE A 24 -6.38 10.20 -8.23
N THR A 25 -5.07 9.98 -8.08
CA THR A 25 -4.59 8.59 -8.00
C THR A 25 -5.35 7.93 -6.85
N PRO A 26 -5.99 6.75 -7.06
CA PRO A 26 -6.65 6.06 -5.96
C PRO A 26 -5.60 5.83 -4.89
N ARG A 27 -5.74 6.55 -3.76
CA ARG A 27 -4.83 6.40 -2.62
C ARG A 27 -5.00 4.96 -2.14
N GLY A 28 -4.04 4.12 -2.48
CA GLY A 28 -3.86 2.81 -1.88
C GLY A 28 -3.67 2.95 -0.36
N PRO A 29 -3.60 1.82 0.37
CA PRO A 29 -3.29 1.87 1.79
C PRO A 29 -2.01 2.69 2.01
N GLN A 30 -2.05 3.62 2.97
CA GLN A 30 -0.88 4.41 3.35
C GLN A 30 0.02 3.51 4.20
N ILE A 31 1.28 3.38 3.81
CA ILE A 31 2.24 2.52 4.51
C ILE A 31 3.16 3.41 5.32
N TYR A 32 3.36 3.05 6.58
CA TYR A 32 4.30 3.67 7.51
C TYR A 32 5.20 2.61 8.09
N SER A 33 6.51 2.88 8.18
CA SER A 33 7.47 2.00 8.82
C SER A 33 8.10 2.69 10.03
N CYS A 34 8.29 1.93 11.12
CA CYS A 34 9.03 2.37 12.30
C CYS A 34 9.76 1.20 12.95
N LEU A 35 10.85 1.48 13.66
CA LEU A 35 11.54 0.49 14.50
C LEU A 35 11.05 0.63 15.94
N THR A 36 10.76 -0.48 16.61
CA THR A 36 10.40 -0.43 18.04
C THR A 36 11.63 -0.09 18.88
N TYR A 37 11.45 0.76 19.90
CA TYR A 37 12.57 1.26 20.71
C TYR A 37 13.31 0.17 21.49
N THR A 38 12.57 -0.82 22.02
CA THR A 38 13.15 -1.85 22.90
C THR A 38 13.76 -3.01 22.13
N GLU A 39 13.00 -3.60 21.21
CA GLU A 39 13.38 -4.86 20.53
C GLU A 39 13.96 -4.61 19.13
N LYS A 40 13.94 -3.37 18.64
CA LYS A 40 14.31 -3.00 17.26
C LYS A 40 13.55 -3.81 16.21
N ASN A 41 12.33 -4.24 16.54
CA ASN A 41 11.44 -4.90 15.59
C ASN A 41 11.01 -3.88 14.55
N LEU A 42 10.99 -4.29 13.29
CA LEU A 42 10.37 -3.50 12.24
C LEU A 42 8.85 -3.61 12.39
N ARG A 43 8.21 -2.46 12.55
CA ARG A 43 6.77 -2.32 12.52
C ARG A 43 6.38 -1.61 11.23
N VAL A 44 5.53 -2.26 10.45
CA VAL A 44 4.92 -1.68 9.24
C VAL A 44 3.42 -1.57 9.48
N ASP A 45 2.94 -0.34 9.57
CA ASP A 45 1.53 -0.04 9.71
C ASP A 45 0.96 0.37 8.34
N CYS A 46 -0.11 -0.31 7.92
CA CYS A 46 -0.89 0.05 6.77
C CYS A 46 -2.21 0.65 7.22
N GLU A 47 -2.42 1.92 6.91
CA GLU A 47 -3.67 2.62 7.16
C GLU A 47 -4.54 2.61 5.90
N PHE A 48 -5.82 2.31 6.06
CA PHE A 48 -6.78 2.28 4.99
C PHE A 48 -8.12 2.88 5.46
N PRO A 49 -8.92 3.44 4.54
CA PRO A 49 -10.22 4.00 4.90
C PRO A 49 -11.13 2.92 5.48
N ALA A 50 -11.83 3.26 6.56
CA ALA A 50 -12.83 2.40 7.16
C ALA A 50 -13.87 1.97 6.14
N THR A 51 -14.33 0.73 6.24
CA THR A 51 -15.36 0.17 5.38
C THR A 51 -16.35 -0.61 6.22
N ASP A 52 -17.64 -0.42 5.96
CA ASP A 52 -18.73 -1.20 6.56
C ASP A 52 -19.11 -2.40 5.68
N GLN A 53 -18.28 -2.73 4.69
CA GLN A 53 -18.50 -3.86 3.80
C GLN A 53 -18.32 -5.20 4.54
N ILE A 54 -19.21 -6.14 4.24
CA ILE A 54 -19.17 -7.52 4.74
C ILE A 54 -18.75 -8.42 3.57
N PRO A 55 -17.75 -9.32 3.74
CA PRO A 55 -16.99 -9.61 4.94
C PRO A 55 -16.02 -8.46 5.32
N GLY A 56 -15.72 -8.37 6.62
CA GLY A 56 -14.86 -7.31 7.17
C GLY A 56 -13.45 -7.29 6.55
N PRO A 57 -12.72 -6.17 6.69
CA PRO A 57 -11.45 -5.99 6.03
C PRO A 57 -10.41 -6.97 6.54
N TYR A 58 -9.60 -7.51 5.63
CA TYR A 58 -8.44 -8.32 5.98
C TYR A 58 -7.23 -7.91 5.14
N CYS A 59 -6.04 -8.22 5.65
CA CYS A 59 -4.79 -7.77 5.07
C CYS A 59 -3.84 -8.93 4.82
N GLU A 60 -3.10 -8.81 3.73
CA GLU A 60 -1.98 -9.66 3.38
C GLU A 60 -0.73 -8.81 3.27
N PHE A 61 0.32 -9.25 3.94
CA PHE A 61 1.65 -8.67 3.81
C PHE A 61 2.52 -9.57 2.95
N LYS A 62 3.30 -8.94 2.07
CA LYS A 62 4.33 -9.60 1.27
C LYS A 62 5.67 -8.92 1.48
N GLN A 63 6.73 -9.71 1.40
CA GLN A 63 8.11 -9.25 1.36
C GLN A 63 8.73 -9.75 0.06
N ASP A 64 9.23 -8.83 -0.77
CA ASP A 64 9.77 -9.11 -2.11
C ASP A 64 8.84 -10.00 -2.97
N GLY A 65 7.52 -9.77 -2.84
CA GLY A 65 6.48 -10.51 -3.55
C GLY A 65 6.05 -11.84 -2.91
N LYS A 66 6.75 -12.34 -1.88
CA LYS A 66 6.36 -13.55 -1.14
C LYS A 66 5.49 -13.21 0.06
N ILE A 67 4.42 -13.99 0.29
CA ILE A 67 3.54 -13.77 1.45
C ILE A 67 4.27 -14.08 2.73
N ILE A 68 4.18 -13.14 3.66
CA ILE A 68 4.80 -13.24 4.98
C ILE A 68 3.79 -13.34 6.12
N GLY A 69 2.54 -12.95 5.88
CA GLY A 69 1.46 -13.13 6.84
C GLY A 69 0.15 -12.53 6.35
N THR A 70 -0.94 -12.97 6.98
CA THR A 70 -2.29 -12.53 6.63
C THR A 70 -3.20 -12.60 7.86
N THR A 71 -4.19 -11.71 7.91
CA THR A 71 -5.22 -11.72 8.95
C THR A 71 -6.44 -12.56 8.57
N TYR A 72 -6.43 -13.20 7.39
CA TYR A 72 -7.56 -13.99 6.92
C TYR A 72 -7.71 -15.31 7.72
N PRO A 73 -8.86 -15.58 8.34
CA PRO A 73 -9.02 -16.70 9.28
C PRO A 73 -8.89 -18.09 8.63
N ASN A 74 -9.09 -18.21 7.32
CA ASN A 74 -9.03 -19.48 6.57
C ASN A 74 -7.95 -19.44 5.49
N THR A 75 -6.73 -19.07 5.88
CA THR A 75 -5.63 -18.98 4.93
C THR A 75 -5.28 -20.37 4.38
N PRO A 76 -5.35 -20.59 3.05
CA PRO A 76 -5.03 -21.88 2.47
C PRO A 76 -3.55 -22.21 2.63
N SER A 77 -3.23 -23.51 2.71
CA SER A 77 -1.90 -24.01 3.08
C SER A 77 -0.76 -23.52 2.18
N TYR A 78 -1.03 -23.25 0.90
CA TYR A 78 -0.04 -22.74 -0.05
C TYR A 78 0.32 -21.25 0.14
N LEU A 79 -0.52 -20.49 0.88
CA LEU A 79 -0.24 -19.10 1.25
C LEU A 79 0.37 -19.01 2.66
N ILE A 80 0.55 -20.15 3.35
CA ILE A 80 1.18 -20.17 4.67
C ILE A 80 2.68 -19.91 4.51
N PRO A 81 3.22 -18.85 5.14
CA PRO A 81 4.64 -18.57 5.14
C PRO A 81 5.43 -19.73 5.75
N THR A 82 6.73 -19.81 5.45
CA THR A 82 7.60 -20.83 6.07
C THR A 82 7.60 -20.69 7.60
N LEU A 83 7.88 -21.78 8.32
CA LEU A 83 7.88 -21.79 9.79
C LEU A 83 8.80 -20.71 10.38
N GLU A 84 9.94 -20.46 9.74
CA GLU A 84 10.88 -19.41 10.11
C GLU A 84 10.26 -18.01 10.02
N VAL A 85 9.57 -17.72 8.91
CA VAL A 85 8.86 -16.45 8.73
C VAL A 85 7.76 -16.31 9.76
N ARG A 86 6.92 -17.35 9.94
CA ARG A 86 5.79 -17.34 10.87
C ARG A 86 6.20 -17.09 12.33
N ARG A 87 7.40 -17.49 12.73
CA ARG A 87 7.93 -17.22 14.09
C ARG A 87 8.43 -15.79 14.28
N ARG A 88 8.79 -15.11 13.19
CA ARG A 88 9.40 -13.77 13.20
C ARG A 88 8.42 -12.66 12.81
N SER A 89 7.36 -13.02 12.10
CA SER A 89 6.35 -12.12 11.58
C SER A 89 5.04 -12.27 12.34
N ASN A 90 4.47 -11.15 12.77
CA ASN A 90 3.11 -11.11 13.30
C ASN A 90 2.31 -10.09 12.51
N VAL A 91 1.25 -10.55 11.84
CA VAL A 91 0.29 -9.68 11.15
C VAL A 91 -0.98 -9.63 11.97
N SER A 92 -1.40 -8.43 12.32
CA SER A 92 -2.60 -8.19 13.12
C SER A 92 -3.43 -7.05 12.55
N LEU A 93 -4.75 -7.16 12.69
CA LEU A 93 -5.69 -6.06 12.44
C LEU A 93 -5.95 -5.39 13.80
N VAL A 94 -5.28 -4.27 14.06
CA VAL A 94 -5.31 -3.59 15.38
C VAL A 94 -6.52 -2.67 15.52
N SER A 95 -6.90 -2.06 14.41
CA SER A 95 -8.10 -1.24 14.24
C SER A 95 -8.77 -1.72 12.95
N PRO A 96 -10.10 -1.59 12.78
CA PRO A 96 -10.75 -1.85 11.49
C PRO A 96 -10.20 -0.98 10.33
N THR A 97 -9.26 -0.09 10.60
CA THR A 97 -8.57 0.79 9.64
C THR A 97 -7.05 0.60 9.56
N ILE A 98 -6.45 -0.21 10.45
CA ILE A 98 -4.98 -0.33 10.55
C ILE A 98 -4.58 -1.80 10.62
N CYS A 99 -3.79 -2.20 9.63
CA CYS A 99 -3.10 -3.49 9.60
C CYS A 99 -1.64 -3.31 9.99
N ARG A 100 -1.22 -4.06 11.01
CA ARG A 100 0.12 -3.97 11.58
C ARG A 100 0.88 -5.26 11.32
N LEU A 101 2.01 -5.13 10.63
CA LEU A 101 3.05 -6.13 10.58
C LEU A 101 4.10 -5.79 11.63
N THR A 102 4.42 -6.76 12.49
CA THR A 102 5.58 -6.71 13.38
C THR A 102 6.56 -7.78 12.93
N TRP A 103 7.80 -7.37 12.66
CA TRP A 103 8.87 -8.22 12.17
C TRP A 103 10.05 -8.18 13.13
N ALA A 104 10.49 -9.34 13.60
CA ALA A 104 11.70 -9.45 14.42
C ALA A 104 12.92 -8.89 13.67
N PRO A 105 13.88 -8.24 14.38
CA PRO A 105 15.04 -7.60 13.75
C PRO A 105 15.73 -8.54 12.76
N MET A 106 16.04 -8.00 11.59
CA MET A 106 16.84 -8.69 10.60
C MET A 106 18.32 -8.49 10.94
N ALA A 107 19.11 -9.56 10.82
CA ALA A 107 20.57 -9.48 10.98
C ALA A 107 21.24 -8.95 9.70
N ASP A 108 20.51 -8.95 8.58
CA ASP A 108 21.01 -8.62 7.25
C ASP A 108 20.76 -7.15 6.92
N GLU A 109 21.78 -6.46 6.42
CA GLU A 109 21.75 -5.06 5.97
C GLU A 109 21.11 -4.92 4.57
N ARG A 110 20.12 -5.77 4.24
CA ARG A 110 19.46 -5.76 2.92
C ARG A 110 18.23 -4.86 2.95
N SER A 111 18.01 -4.14 1.84
CA SER A 111 16.71 -3.49 1.58
C SER A 111 15.67 -4.54 1.20
N TYR A 112 14.50 -4.48 1.83
CA TYR A 112 13.37 -5.34 1.50
C TYR A 112 12.19 -4.50 1.03
N THR A 113 11.44 -5.02 0.07
CA THR A 113 10.20 -4.39 -0.39
C THR A 113 9.01 -5.02 0.32
N TYR A 114 8.34 -4.23 1.17
CA TYR A 114 7.12 -4.63 1.85
C TYR A 114 5.91 -4.19 1.04
N THR A 115 5.04 -5.13 0.70
CA THR A 115 3.77 -4.86 0.04
C THR A 115 2.64 -5.17 1.00
N CYS A 116 1.69 -4.26 1.07
CA CYS A 116 0.50 -4.38 1.89
C CYS A 116 -0.73 -4.39 1.02
N ARG A 117 -1.47 -5.50 1.05
CA ARG A 117 -2.70 -5.68 0.28
C ARG A 117 -3.88 -5.79 1.24
N VAL A 118 -4.82 -4.86 1.11
CA VAL A 118 -6.03 -4.78 1.92
C VAL A 118 -7.21 -5.18 1.05
N TYR A 119 -8.02 -6.11 1.55
CA TYR A 119 -9.23 -6.57 0.91
C TYR A 119 -10.44 -5.96 1.63
N GLN A 120 -11.36 -5.41 0.84
CA GLN A 120 -12.60 -4.80 1.29
C GLN A 120 -13.73 -5.27 0.37
N GLY A 121 -14.60 -6.15 0.90
CA GLY A 121 -15.65 -6.79 0.11
C GLY A 121 -15.08 -7.59 -1.07
N SER A 122 -15.50 -7.23 -2.30
CA SER A 122 -15.01 -7.84 -3.56
C SER A 122 -13.79 -7.12 -4.16
N SER A 123 -13.38 -6.01 -3.58
CA SER A 123 -12.27 -5.18 -4.07
C SER A 123 -11.04 -5.33 -3.20
N TRP A 124 -9.87 -5.07 -3.78
CA TRP A 124 -8.62 -5.04 -3.04
C TRP A 124 -7.78 -3.86 -3.51
N LYS A 125 -7.00 -3.30 -2.60
CA LYS A 125 -6.01 -2.27 -2.88
C LYS A 125 -4.69 -2.71 -2.31
N GLU A 126 -3.61 -2.41 -3.03
CA GLU A 126 -2.26 -2.67 -2.53
C GLU A 126 -1.39 -1.42 -2.64
N ASN A 127 -0.37 -1.38 -1.79
CA ASN A 127 0.71 -0.41 -1.89
C ASN A 127 2.02 -1.10 -1.48
N SER A 128 3.15 -0.57 -1.92
CA SER A 128 4.47 -1.13 -1.59
C SER A 128 5.43 -0.05 -1.12
N MET A 129 6.30 -0.41 -0.19
CA MET A 129 7.36 0.43 0.35
C MET A 129 8.65 -0.36 0.41
N ALA A 130 9.74 0.22 -0.11
CA ALA A 130 11.07 -0.28 0.17
C ALA A 130 11.53 0.24 1.53
N PHE A 131 12.00 -0.66 2.39
CA PHE A 131 12.57 -0.32 3.68
C PHE A 131 14.03 -0.77 3.72
N HIS A 132 14.91 0.16 4.09
CA HIS A 132 16.32 -0.09 4.30
C HIS A 132 16.65 0.18 5.77
N GLN A 133 17.09 -0.85 6.49
CA GLN A 133 17.50 -0.71 7.87
C GLN A 133 18.93 -0.15 7.90
N SER A 134 19.08 1.17 8.09
CA SER A 134 20.41 1.75 8.37
C SER A 134 20.80 1.43 9.82
N LYS A 135 22.06 1.00 10.02
CA LYS A 135 22.67 0.74 11.34
C LYS A 135 22.59 1.94 12.30
#